data_AF-A0A453R666-F1
#
_entry.id   AF-A0A453R666-F1
#
_cell.length_a   1.000
_cell.length_b   1.000
_cell.length_c   1.000
_cell.angle_alpha   90.00
_cell.angle_beta   90.00
_cell.angle_gamma   90.00
#
_symmetry.space_group_name_H-M   'P 1'
#
loop_
_entity.id
_entity.type
_entity.pdbx_description
1 polymer ?
#
loop_
_entity_poly.entity_id
_entity_poly.type
_entity_poly.pdbx_seq_one_letter_code
_entity_poly.pdbx_strand_id
1 'polypeptide(L)'
;GKALRAGGAPAGSEQEHRVVHVPWGLDHLHLHRLHLLAPHPLHLRLHLRHGLDSRQLGHFVITYHFFHWKKGTPFADDKGMYNRLTWWEQMDNGKQLTRNRKFLVVAPVVL
;
A
#
# COMPACT_ATOMS: atom_id res chain seq x y z
N GLY A 1 68.94 84.45 -18.62
CA GLY A 1 68.43 83.13 -19.02
C GLY A 1 69.51 82.09 -18.88
N LYS A 2 69.18 80.93 -18.30
CA LYS A 2 69.82 79.63 -18.54
C LYS A 2 68.94 78.54 -17.91
N ALA A 3 68.63 77.55 -18.73
CA ALA A 3 67.81 76.37 -18.46
C ALA A 3 68.53 75.38 -17.53
N LEU A 4 67.79 74.45 -16.92
CA LEU A 4 68.22 73.06 -16.68
C LEU A 4 66.99 72.18 -16.40
N ARG A 5 66.79 71.19 -17.29
CA ARG A 5 65.71 70.20 -17.31
C ARG A 5 66.25 68.94 -16.62
N ALA A 6 65.64 68.50 -15.51
CA ALA A 6 66.01 67.27 -14.82
C ALA A 6 65.19 66.09 -15.36
N GLY A 7 65.88 65.02 -15.76
CA GLY A 7 65.29 63.77 -16.20
C GLY A 7 64.84 62.88 -15.04
N GLY A 8 63.90 61.98 -15.33
CA GLY A 8 63.45 60.96 -14.39
C GLY A 8 62.91 59.73 -15.11
N ALA A 9 63.68 58.64 -15.04
CA ALA A 9 63.31 57.21 -15.11
C ALA A 9 64.63 56.40 -15.10
N PRO A 10 64.73 55.26 -14.40
CA PRO A 10 64.07 54.03 -14.89
C PRO A 10 63.49 53.10 -13.82
N ALA A 11 62.77 52.11 -14.35
CA ALA A 11 62.03 51.04 -13.70
C ALA A 11 62.90 49.97 -13.03
N GLY A 12 62.36 49.36 -11.98
CA GLY A 12 62.90 48.18 -11.33
C GLY A 12 61.80 47.44 -10.57
N SER A 13 61.59 46.20 -10.96
CA SER A 13 60.54 45.26 -10.58
C SER A 13 60.64 44.78 -9.12
N GLU A 14 59.54 44.78 -8.39
CA GLU A 14 59.38 43.90 -7.23
C GLU A 14 57.96 43.35 -7.17
N GLN A 15 57.86 42.03 -7.30
CA GLN A 15 56.61 41.28 -7.33
C GLN A 15 56.06 41.17 -5.92
N GLU A 16 54.98 41.90 -5.65
CA GLU A 16 54.23 41.81 -4.40
C GLU A 16 53.47 40.47 -4.37
N HIS A 17 53.77 39.66 -3.35
CA HIS A 17 53.03 38.46 -2.95
C HIS A 17 51.54 38.78 -2.76
N ARG A 18 50.73 38.65 -3.82
CA ARG A 18 49.28 38.60 -3.69
C ARG A 18 48.88 37.22 -3.19
N VAL A 19 48.61 37.14 -1.89
CA VAL A 19 47.82 36.05 -1.30
C VAL A 19 46.44 36.09 -1.99
N VAL A 20 46.21 35.18 -2.92
CA VAL A 20 44.91 35.04 -3.59
C VAL A 20 43.96 34.36 -2.62
N HIS A 21 42.99 35.11 -2.11
CA HIS A 21 41.84 34.58 -1.40
C HIS A 21 41.13 33.54 -2.29
N VAL A 22 41.04 32.29 -1.83
CA VAL A 22 40.24 31.25 -2.49
C VAL A 22 38.78 31.46 -2.08
N PRO A 23 37.84 31.67 -3.03
CA PRO A 23 36.43 31.77 -2.70
C PRO A 23 35.87 30.37 -2.41
N TRP A 24 35.28 30.20 -1.22
CA TRP A 24 34.41 29.07 -0.89
C TRP A 24 33.21 29.06 -1.84
N GLY A 25 33.35 28.32 -2.95
CA GLY A 25 32.35 28.21 -4.00
C GLY A 25 31.77 26.81 -4.12
N LEU A 26 31.59 26.08 -3.01
CA LEU A 26 31.00 24.74 -3.01
C LEU A 26 29.77 24.59 -2.10
N ASP A 27 29.09 25.68 -1.76
CA ASP A 27 27.99 25.65 -0.78
C ASP A 27 26.58 25.51 -1.38
N HIS A 28 26.44 25.23 -2.68
CA HIS A 28 25.11 25.17 -3.32
C HIS A 28 24.73 23.86 -4.01
N LEU A 29 25.47 22.77 -3.83
CA LEU A 29 25.04 21.45 -4.30
C LEU A 29 24.14 20.70 -3.30
N HIS A 30 23.32 21.40 -2.51
CA HIS A 30 22.66 20.80 -1.34
C HIS A 30 21.13 20.91 -1.23
N LEU A 31 20.39 21.24 -2.29
CA LEU A 31 18.91 21.15 -2.22
C LEU A 31 18.18 20.43 -3.36
N HIS A 32 18.91 19.80 -4.28
CA HIS A 32 18.28 18.97 -5.33
C HIS A 32 18.72 17.50 -5.29
N ARG A 33 19.10 16.99 -4.12
CA ARG A 33 19.48 15.57 -3.95
C ARG A 33 18.98 14.94 -2.65
N LEU A 34 17.82 15.36 -2.16
CA LEU A 34 17.10 14.64 -1.10
C LEU A 34 15.69 14.19 -1.53
N HIS A 35 15.38 14.24 -2.83
CA HIS A 35 14.14 13.70 -3.39
C HIS A 35 14.32 12.34 -4.09
N LEU A 36 15.53 11.75 -4.04
CA LEU A 36 15.82 10.47 -4.69
C LEU A 36 15.67 9.23 -3.78
N LEU A 37 15.23 9.40 -2.52
CA LEU A 37 15.12 8.31 -1.54
C LEU A 37 13.77 8.24 -0.81
N ALA A 38 12.76 9.01 -1.23
CA ALA A 38 11.43 8.92 -0.65
C ALA A 38 10.48 8.17 -1.61
N PRO A 39 10.24 6.86 -1.42
CA PRO A 39 9.20 6.17 -2.17
C PRO A 39 7.83 6.74 -1.77
N HIS A 40 7.19 7.48 -2.69
CA HIS A 40 5.74 7.70 -2.66
C HIS A 40 5.03 6.38 -3.05
N PRO A 41 3.78 6.09 -2.62
CA PRO A 41 3.06 6.47 -1.42
C PRO A 41 2.44 5.24 -0.70
N LEU A 42 2.38 5.24 0.64
CA LEU A 42 1.73 4.18 1.43
C LEU A 42 0.20 4.08 1.23
N HIS A 43 -0.41 4.96 0.44
CA HIS A 43 -1.85 4.99 0.21
C HIS A 43 -2.38 4.03 -0.87
N LEU A 44 -1.54 3.56 -1.80
CA LEU A 44 -1.98 2.66 -2.88
C LEU A 44 -2.02 1.18 -2.46
N ARG A 45 -1.61 0.86 -1.22
CA ARG A 45 -1.57 -0.52 -0.72
C ARG A 45 -2.69 -0.90 0.26
N LEU A 46 -3.60 0.03 0.57
CA LEU A 46 -4.72 -0.23 1.48
C LEU A 46 -6.03 -0.58 0.74
N HIS A 47 -6.23 -0.08 -0.49
CA HIS A 47 -7.47 -0.35 -1.25
C HIS A 47 -7.57 -1.78 -1.80
N LEU A 48 -6.46 -2.50 -1.95
CA LEU A 48 -6.48 -3.90 -2.41
C LEU A 48 -6.73 -4.93 -1.29
N ARG A 49 -6.79 -4.50 -0.01
CA ARG A 49 -7.05 -5.38 1.13
C ARG A 49 -8.52 -5.37 1.58
N HIS A 50 -9.26 -4.28 1.44
CA HIS A 50 -10.63 -4.18 1.93
C HIS A 50 -11.71 -4.89 1.07
N GLY A 51 -11.44 -5.11 -0.23
CA GLY A 51 -12.42 -5.73 -1.14
C GLY A 51 -12.57 -7.25 -0.97
N LEU A 52 -11.50 -7.92 -0.55
CA LEU A 52 -11.51 -9.36 -0.29
C LEU A 52 -12.21 -9.67 1.05
N ASP A 53 -11.93 -8.90 2.11
CA ASP A 53 -12.42 -9.20 3.47
C ASP A 53 -13.94 -9.05 3.60
N SER A 54 -14.51 -7.99 3.02
CA SER A 54 -15.96 -7.70 3.13
C SER A 54 -16.81 -8.70 2.36
N ARG A 55 -16.37 -9.10 1.16
CA ARG A 55 -17.06 -10.09 0.31
C ARG A 55 -17.04 -11.47 0.94
N GLN A 56 -15.86 -11.94 1.38
CA GLN A 56 -15.72 -13.25 2.05
C GLN A 56 -16.54 -13.30 3.33
N LEU A 57 -16.50 -12.24 4.15
CA LEU A 57 -17.31 -12.17 5.37
C LEU A 57 -18.81 -12.24 5.06
N GLY A 58 -19.27 -11.53 4.02
CA GLY A 58 -20.65 -11.62 3.54
C GLY A 58 -21.03 -13.04 3.13
N HIS A 59 -20.17 -13.72 2.36
CA HIS A 59 -20.39 -15.11 1.95
C HIS A 59 -20.48 -16.07 3.15
N PHE A 60 -19.58 -15.97 4.13
CA PHE A 60 -19.62 -16.79 5.34
C PHE A 60 -20.89 -16.54 6.16
N VAL A 61 -21.25 -15.28 6.39
CA VAL A 61 -22.42 -14.91 7.20
C VAL A 61 -23.71 -15.41 6.55
N ILE A 62 -23.89 -15.15 5.24
CA ILE A 62 -25.09 -15.56 4.50
C ILE A 62 -25.20 -17.09 4.50
N THR A 63 -24.12 -17.78 4.11
CA THR A 63 -24.13 -19.25 4.02
C THR A 63 -24.41 -19.87 5.39
N TYR A 64 -23.74 -19.40 6.44
CA TYR A 64 -23.96 -19.90 7.80
C TYR A 64 -25.41 -19.68 8.25
N HIS A 65 -25.97 -18.50 8.00
CA HIS A 65 -27.35 -18.19 8.39
C HIS A 65 -28.36 -19.13 7.71
N PHE A 66 -28.24 -19.36 6.41
CA PHE A 66 -29.16 -20.27 5.71
C PHE A 66 -29.02 -21.71 6.18
N PHE A 67 -27.79 -22.24 6.30
CA PHE A 67 -27.61 -23.64 6.65
C PHE A 67 -27.92 -23.95 8.11
N HIS A 68 -27.57 -23.05 9.04
CA HIS A 68 -27.66 -23.32 10.48
C HIS A 68 -28.80 -22.62 11.20
N TRP A 69 -29.41 -21.58 10.61
CA TRP A 69 -30.50 -20.84 11.27
C TRP A 69 -31.86 -21.02 10.60
N LYS A 70 -31.91 -21.15 9.27
CA LYS A 70 -33.18 -21.32 8.56
C LYS A 70 -33.71 -22.74 8.73
N LYS A 71 -34.98 -22.83 9.13
CA LYS A 71 -35.73 -24.08 9.30
C LYS A 71 -36.88 -24.19 8.30
N GLY A 72 -37.34 -25.42 8.07
CA GLY A 72 -38.40 -25.72 7.10
C GLY A 72 -37.93 -25.64 5.66
N THR A 73 -38.86 -25.83 4.72
CA THR A 73 -38.61 -25.61 3.30
C THR A 73 -39.45 -24.44 2.79
N PRO A 74 -39.05 -23.79 1.69
CA PRO A 74 -39.88 -22.77 1.06
C PRO A 74 -41.09 -23.37 0.30
N PHE A 75 -41.23 -24.70 0.28
CA PHE A 75 -42.24 -25.41 -0.48
C PHE A 75 -43.36 -25.90 0.44
N ALA A 76 -44.60 -25.59 0.10
CA ALA A 76 -45.78 -25.99 0.90
C ALA A 76 -46.03 -27.51 0.90
N ASP A 77 -45.38 -28.25 0.01
CA ASP A 77 -45.61 -29.69 -0.20
C ASP A 77 -44.88 -30.58 0.81
N ASP A 78 -44.02 -30.02 1.68
CA ASP A 78 -43.25 -30.80 2.65
C ASP A 78 -44.09 -31.37 3.82
N LYS A 79 -45.40 -31.05 3.86
CA LYS A 79 -46.35 -31.46 4.91
C LYS A 79 -45.85 -31.14 6.33
N GLY A 80 -44.97 -30.15 6.47
CA GLY A 80 -44.33 -29.77 7.72
C GLY A 80 -43.26 -30.73 8.23
N MET A 81 -42.83 -31.72 7.44
CA MET A 81 -41.79 -32.69 7.81
C MET A 81 -40.50 -32.03 8.31
N TYR A 82 -40.15 -30.87 7.73
CA TYR A 82 -38.89 -30.19 7.97
C TYR A 82 -39.00 -28.95 8.86
N ASN A 83 -40.19 -28.61 9.37
CA ASN A 83 -40.43 -27.38 10.14
C ASN A 83 -39.53 -27.22 11.37
N ARG A 84 -39.03 -28.33 11.92
CA ARG A 84 -38.17 -28.36 13.10
C ARG A 84 -36.68 -28.43 12.76
N LEU A 85 -36.35 -28.73 11.52
CA LEU A 85 -35.00 -29.03 11.06
C LEU A 85 -34.41 -27.84 10.29
N THR A 86 -33.16 -27.52 10.60
CA THR A 86 -32.35 -26.58 9.82
C THR A 86 -32.03 -27.16 8.44
N TRP A 87 -31.70 -26.32 7.48
CA TRP A 87 -31.31 -26.79 6.13
C TRP A 87 -30.11 -27.75 6.18
N TRP A 88 -29.18 -27.52 7.11
CA TRP A 88 -28.06 -28.44 7.35
C TRP A 88 -28.53 -29.82 7.81
N GLU A 89 -29.51 -29.89 8.72
CA GLU A 89 -30.05 -31.15 9.25
C GLU A 89 -30.90 -31.90 8.22
N GLN A 90 -31.63 -31.18 7.37
CA GLN A 90 -32.42 -31.76 6.27
C GLN A 90 -31.53 -32.47 5.25
N MET A 91 -30.36 -31.91 4.96
CA MET A 91 -29.43 -32.47 4.00
C MET A 91 -28.85 -33.81 4.45
N ASP A 92 -28.80 -34.77 3.52
CA ASP A 92 -28.32 -36.14 3.74
C ASP A 92 -28.98 -36.84 4.94
N ASN A 93 -30.20 -36.44 5.31
CA ASN A 93 -30.94 -36.97 6.45
C ASN A 93 -30.12 -36.92 7.77
N GLY A 94 -29.41 -35.83 8.02
CA GLY A 94 -28.60 -35.67 9.22
C GLY A 94 -27.24 -36.40 9.20
N LYS A 95 -26.95 -37.24 8.20
CA LYS A 95 -25.71 -38.02 8.14
C LYS A 95 -24.49 -37.11 8.05
N GLN A 96 -23.54 -37.31 8.97
CA GLN A 96 -22.29 -36.53 9.00
C GLN A 96 -21.30 -37.03 7.94
N LEU A 97 -20.34 -36.17 7.57
CA LEU A 97 -19.18 -36.50 6.72
C LEU A 97 -19.49 -37.04 5.31
N THR A 98 -20.68 -36.75 4.81
CA THR A 98 -21.08 -37.04 3.42
C THR A 98 -20.30 -36.16 2.44
N ARG A 99 -20.23 -36.59 1.18
CA ARG A 99 -19.54 -35.82 0.13
C ARG A 99 -20.14 -34.41 -0.02
N ASN A 100 -21.45 -34.29 0.03
CA ASN A 100 -22.17 -33.01 -0.09
C ASN A 100 -21.85 -32.07 1.09
N ARG A 101 -21.85 -32.57 2.33
CA ARG A 101 -21.48 -31.76 3.50
C ARG A 101 -20.04 -31.28 3.45
N LYS A 102 -19.12 -32.14 3.01
CA LYS A 102 -17.71 -31.75 2.83
C LYS A 102 -17.56 -30.63 1.80
N PHE A 103 -18.27 -30.74 0.68
CA PHE A 103 -18.28 -29.69 -0.34
C PHE A 103 -18.82 -28.36 0.22
N LEU A 104 -19.94 -28.39 0.93
CA LEU A 104 -20.59 -27.18 1.45
C LEU A 104 -19.85 -26.50 2.60
N VAL A 105 -18.99 -27.22 3.32
CA VAL A 105 -18.07 -26.63 4.29
C VAL A 105 -16.89 -25.93 3.60
N VAL A 106 -16.43 -26.45 2.46
CA VAL A 106 -15.27 -25.91 1.74
C VAL A 106 -15.67 -24.76 0.81
N ALA A 107 -16.85 -24.80 0.20
CA ALA A 107 -17.28 -23.80 -0.78
C ALA A 107 -17.17 -22.34 -0.29
N PRO A 108 -17.57 -21.97 0.94
CA PRO A 108 -17.47 -20.59 1.43
C PRO A 108 -16.03 -20.15 1.72
N VAL A 109 -15.10 -21.09 1.88
CA VAL A 109 -13.67 -20.80 2.13
C VAL A 109 -12.95 -20.45 0.83
N VAL A 110 -13.46 -20.95 -0.30
CA VAL A 110 -12.81 -20.82 -1.61
C VAL A 110 -13.44 -19.69 -2.47
N LEU A 111 -14.65 -19.23 -2.14
CA LEU A 111 -15.48 -18.29 -2.93
C LEU A 111 -15.64 -16.92 -2.28
#